data_AF-A0A139I9P7-F1
#
_entry.id   AF-A0A139I9P7-F1
#
_cell.length_a   1.000
_cell.length_b   1.000
_cell.length_c   1.000
_cell.angle_alpha   90.00
_cell.angle_beta   90.00
_cell.angle_gamma   90.00
#
_symmetry.space_group_name_H-M   'P 1'
#
loop_
_entity.id
_entity.type
_entity.pdbx_description
1 polymer ?
#
loop_
_entity_poly.entity_id
_entity_poly.type
_entity_poly.pdbx_seq_one_letter_code
_entity_poly.pdbx_strand_id
1 'polypeptide(L)'
;MFGAFRPTAPLSGGLLWKIPWRISRHQKARHRQRLRRVDNIVSVLDNALQRQAGISAQQSTRTQQTAQVPHPEGVEGQATPEELSHTAEGLRMLARDTNKDVAQRRHGKGAKQGDYVPEQNPVGIEVPGKRLLRDVAAEHGTTKLIERWKAEMPTEGEMLAKDKYTMFDKKVRGYRKGVHKLPKWTRVSQRLNPPGF
;
A
#
# COMPACT_ATOMS: atom_id res chain seq x y z
N MET A 1 -17.12 -18.54 56.22
CA MET A 1 -16.91 -17.47 57.22
C MET A 1 -15.91 -16.46 56.68
N PHE A 2 -16.29 -15.18 56.62
CA PHE A 2 -15.46 -14.06 56.17
C PHE A 2 -14.83 -13.39 57.40
N GLY A 3 -13.52 -13.56 57.64
CA GLY A 3 -12.79 -12.96 58.77
C GLY A 3 -12.19 -11.58 58.45
N ALA A 4 -12.02 -10.74 59.48
CA ALA A 4 -11.66 -9.31 59.42
C ALA A 4 -10.24 -8.97 58.93
N PHE A 5 -9.39 -9.97 58.65
CA PHE A 5 -8.03 -9.78 58.16
C PHE A 5 -7.76 -10.72 57.00
N ARG A 6 -8.32 -10.41 55.83
CA ARG A 6 -7.81 -10.98 54.59
C ARG A 6 -6.45 -10.31 54.32
N PRO A 7 -5.31 -11.01 54.28
CA PRO A 7 -4.14 -10.45 53.62
C PRO A 7 -4.62 -10.11 52.21
N THR A 8 -4.70 -8.82 51.88
CA THR A 8 -4.99 -8.40 50.51
C THR A 8 -4.00 -9.17 49.65
N ALA A 9 -4.51 -10.00 48.73
CA ALA A 9 -3.64 -10.71 47.80
C ALA A 9 -2.61 -9.70 47.31
N PRO A 10 -1.29 -9.94 47.46
CA PRO A 10 -0.31 -8.99 46.97
C PRO A 10 -0.67 -8.81 45.50
N LEU A 11 -1.13 -7.59 45.17
CA LEU A 11 -1.49 -7.21 43.81
C LEU A 11 -0.39 -7.77 42.94
N SER A 12 -0.73 -8.73 42.08
CA SER A 12 0.22 -9.52 41.29
C SER A 12 0.88 -8.63 40.24
N GLY A 13 1.73 -7.72 40.73
CA GLY A 13 2.22 -6.50 40.12
C GLY A 13 3.44 -5.98 40.91
N GLY A 14 4.19 -6.88 41.54
CA GLY A 14 5.43 -6.56 42.26
C GLY A 14 6.60 -6.18 41.35
N LEU A 15 6.51 -6.48 40.04
CA LEU A 15 7.53 -6.08 39.08
C LEU A 15 7.24 -4.68 38.51
N LEU A 16 8.03 -3.70 38.92
CA LEU A 16 7.91 -2.32 38.47
C LEU A 16 8.51 -2.12 37.07
N TRP A 17 7.65 -2.16 36.04
CA TRP A 17 8.00 -1.71 34.70
C TRP A 17 7.83 -0.19 34.58
N LYS A 18 8.90 0.57 34.90
CA LYS A 18 8.88 2.05 34.88
C LYS A 18 8.81 2.63 33.46
N ILE A 19 7.63 2.56 32.85
CA ILE A 19 7.35 3.10 31.51
C ILE A 19 6.31 4.24 31.66
N PRO A 20 6.67 5.50 31.39
CA PRO A 20 5.74 6.62 31.56
C PRO A 20 4.55 6.52 30.60
N TRP A 21 3.41 7.11 30.97
CA TRP A 21 2.23 7.12 30.10
C TRP A 21 2.37 8.03 28.88
N ARG A 22 3.25 9.04 28.97
CA ARG A 22 3.56 10.03 27.93
C ARG A 22 5.02 9.94 27.48
N ILE A 23 5.23 10.34 26.23
CA ILE A 23 6.53 10.45 25.58
C ILE A 23 7.18 11.81 25.86
N SER A 24 8.50 11.86 26.08
CA SER A 24 9.22 13.11 26.32
C SER A 24 9.42 13.94 25.04
N ARG A 25 9.70 15.25 25.16
CA ARG A 25 9.95 16.14 24.01
C ARG A 25 11.05 15.62 23.07
N HIS A 26 12.12 15.08 23.64
CA HIS A 26 13.26 14.56 22.87
C HIS A 26 12.89 13.25 22.16
N GLN A 27 12.09 12.40 22.80
CA GLN A 27 11.57 11.20 22.15
C GLN A 27 10.59 11.54 21.02
N LYS A 28 9.75 12.58 21.17
CA LYS A 28 8.90 13.10 20.08
C LYS A 28 9.72 13.59 18.90
N ALA A 29 10.79 14.35 19.16
CA ALA A 29 11.70 14.83 18.11
C ALA A 29 12.35 13.67 17.35
N ARG A 30 12.91 12.68 18.06
CA ARG A 30 13.50 11.48 17.45
C ARG A 30 12.48 10.64 16.68
N HIS A 31 11.23 10.59 17.16
CA HIS A 31 10.18 9.87 16.45
C HIS A 31 9.83 10.54 15.12
N ARG A 32 9.66 11.88 15.10
CA ARG A 32 9.46 12.64 13.86
C ARG A 32 10.62 12.44 12.87
N GLN A 33 11.86 12.46 13.35
CA GLN A 33 13.04 12.18 12.52
C GLN A 33 12.99 10.76 11.92
N ARG A 34 12.56 9.75 12.68
CA ARG A 34 12.40 8.38 12.16
C ARG A 34 11.32 8.28 11.09
N LEU A 35 10.17 8.95 11.29
CA LEU A 35 9.09 8.99 10.29
C LEU A 35 9.60 9.61 8.98
N ARG A 36 10.22 10.80 9.06
CA ARG A 36 10.83 11.47 7.89
C ARG A 36 11.91 10.64 7.22
N ARG A 37 12.73 9.92 8.01
CA ARG A 37 13.77 9.05 7.45
C ARG A 37 13.17 7.94 6.60
N VAL A 38 12.05 7.33 7.04
CA VAL A 38 11.33 6.33 6.24
C VAL A 38 10.76 6.98 4.98
N ASP A 39 10.20 8.19 5.07
CA ASP A 39 9.66 8.93 3.92
C ASP A 39 10.76 9.18 2.87
N ASN A 40 11.94 9.63 3.33
CA ASN A 40 13.09 9.87 2.46
C ASN A 40 13.60 8.59 1.80
N ILE A 41 13.56 7.44 2.50
CA ILE A 41 13.97 6.16 1.91
C ILE A 41 13.01 5.78 0.78
N VAL A 42 11.70 5.92 1.00
CA VAL A 42 10.68 5.62 -0.01
C VAL A 42 10.83 6.54 -1.22
N SER A 43 11.03 7.84 -1.02
CA SER A 43 11.22 8.78 -2.13
C SER A 43 12.51 8.52 -2.91
N VAL A 44 13.60 8.15 -2.25
CA VAL A 44 14.86 7.78 -2.93
C VAL A 44 14.68 6.51 -3.75
N LEU A 45 14.04 5.47 -3.20
CA LEU A 45 13.78 4.23 -3.92
C LEU A 45 12.87 4.46 -5.13
N ASP A 46 11.83 5.26 -4.97
CA ASP A 46 10.92 5.64 -6.03
C ASP A 46 11.64 6.31 -7.21
N ASN A 47 12.40 7.37 -6.92
CA ASN A 47 13.18 8.09 -7.91
C ASN A 47 14.24 7.20 -8.58
N ALA A 48 14.91 6.32 -7.81
CA ALA A 48 15.92 5.42 -8.35
C ALA A 48 15.32 4.40 -9.32
N LEU A 49 14.15 3.83 -9.00
CA LEU A 49 13.46 2.87 -9.86
C LEU A 49 12.97 3.52 -11.14
N GLN A 50 12.37 4.71 -11.07
CA GLN A 50 11.94 5.48 -12.24
C GLN A 50 13.11 5.75 -13.21
N ARG A 51 14.27 6.14 -12.66
CA ARG A 51 15.49 6.34 -13.46
C ARG A 51 15.98 5.05 -14.09
N GLN A 52 15.98 3.94 -13.34
CA GLN A 52 16.39 2.63 -13.85
C GLN A 52 15.49 2.17 -15.00
N ALA A 53 14.17 2.36 -14.88
CA ALA A 53 13.21 2.05 -15.92
C ALA A 53 13.50 2.84 -17.22
N GLY A 54 13.76 4.15 -17.10
CA GLY A 54 14.16 5.00 -18.22
C GLY A 54 15.46 4.54 -18.91
N ILE A 55 16.47 4.16 -18.14
CA ILE A 55 17.74 3.64 -18.69
C ILE A 55 17.51 2.31 -19.44
N SER A 56 16.70 1.41 -18.87
CA SER A 56 16.40 0.12 -19.51
C SER A 56 15.61 0.26 -20.82
N ALA A 57 14.70 1.24 -20.91
CA ALA A 57 13.94 1.53 -22.12
C ALA A 57 14.82 2.09 -23.26
N GLN A 58 15.88 2.83 -22.93
CA GLN A 58 16.84 3.35 -23.93
C GLN A 58 17.77 2.25 -24.47
N GLN A 59 18.05 1.21 -23.68
CA GLN A 59 18.89 0.09 -24.11
C GLN A 59 18.18 -0.79 -25.15
N SER A 60 16.89 -1.07 -24.97
CA SER A 60 16.11 -1.90 -25.91
C SER A 60 15.97 -1.27 -27.30
N THR A 61 15.82 0.05 -27.40
CA THR A 61 15.78 0.75 -28.70
C THR A 61 17.11 0.66 -29.45
N ARG A 62 18.24 0.63 -28.74
CA ARG A 62 19.57 0.53 -29.35
C ARG A 62 19.87 -0.87 -29.89
N THR A 63 19.35 -1.93 -29.24
CA THR A 63 19.52 -3.31 -29.70
C THR A 63 18.66 -3.65 -30.91
N GLN A 64 17.47 -3.03 -31.04
CA GLN A 64 16.58 -3.21 -32.19
C GLN A 64 17.15 -2.59 -33.48
N GLN A 65 17.91 -1.50 -33.38
CA GLN A 65 18.57 -0.89 -34.55
C GLN A 65 19.70 -1.75 -35.14
N THR A 66 20.36 -2.60 -34.35
CA THR A 66 21.39 -3.53 -34.86
C THR A 66 20.83 -4.84 -35.43
N ALA A 67 19.53 -5.10 -35.31
CA ALA A 67 18.91 -6.38 -35.70
C ALA A 67 17.97 -6.29 -36.93
N GLN A 68 17.86 -5.12 -37.58
CA GLN A 68 17.07 -4.99 -38.82
C GLN A 68 17.82 -5.60 -40.02
N VAL A 69 17.70 -6.93 -40.17
CA VAL A 69 17.77 -7.58 -41.48
C VAL A 69 16.36 -7.51 -42.08
N PRO A 70 16.16 -6.97 -43.29
CA PRO A 70 14.84 -6.84 -43.89
C PRO A 70 14.31 -8.22 -44.29
N HIS A 71 13.34 -8.75 -43.54
CA HIS A 71 12.50 -9.84 -44.00
C HIS A 71 11.28 -9.27 -44.75
N PRO A 72 10.99 -9.74 -45.98
CA PRO A 72 9.81 -9.31 -46.72
C PRO A 72 8.55 -9.84 -46.05
N GLU A 73 7.55 -8.96 -45.95
CA GLU A 73 6.28 -9.19 -45.27
C GLU A 73 5.46 -10.30 -45.94
N GLY A 74 5.17 -11.35 -45.17
CA GLY A 74 4.06 -12.26 -45.42
C GLY A 74 2.83 -11.73 -44.67
N VAL A 75 1.80 -11.34 -45.42
CA VAL A 75 0.54 -10.79 -44.93
C VAL A 75 -0.27 -11.87 -44.21
N GLU A 76 -0.18 -11.93 -42.89
CA GLU A 76 -1.24 -12.51 -42.05
C GLU A 76 -2.12 -11.37 -41.53
N GLY A 77 -3.24 -11.14 -42.20
CA GLY A 77 -4.17 -10.04 -41.91
C GLY A 77 -4.84 -10.22 -40.55
N GLN A 78 -4.36 -9.50 -39.54
CA GLN A 78 -5.14 -9.23 -38.34
C GLN A 78 -6.12 -8.09 -38.67
N ALA A 79 -7.41 -8.43 -38.70
CA ALA A 79 -8.47 -7.46 -38.98
C ALA A 79 -8.42 -6.29 -37.99
N THR A 80 -8.51 -5.08 -38.51
CA THR A 80 -8.54 -3.86 -37.70
C THR A 80 -9.82 -3.82 -36.85
N PRO A 81 -9.81 -3.18 -35.66
CA PRO A 81 -10.98 -3.15 -34.77
C PRO A 81 -12.22 -2.51 -35.42
N GLU A 82 -12.02 -1.63 -36.40
CA GLU A 82 -13.08 -1.05 -37.21
C GLU A 82 -13.72 -2.10 -38.14
N GLU A 83 -12.91 -2.92 -38.83
CA GLU A 83 -13.40 -4.02 -39.69
C GLU A 83 -14.17 -5.09 -38.90
N LEU A 84 -13.77 -5.36 -37.65
CA LEU A 84 -14.46 -6.29 -36.75
C LEU A 84 -15.82 -5.76 -36.26
N SER A 85 -16.03 -4.44 -36.24
CA SER A 85 -17.30 -3.85 -35.81
C SER A 85 -18.41 -3.96 -36.87
N HIS A 86 -18.03 -4.10 -38.15
CA HIS A 86 -18.97 -4.17 -39.27
C HIS A 86 -19.52 -5.57 -39.53
N THR A 87 -18.84 -6.62 -39.05
CA THR A 87 -19.21 -8.01 -39.30
C THR A 87 -19.89 -8.62 -38.08
N ALA A 88 -20.98 -9.37 -38.26
CA ALA A 88 -21.73 -10.00 -37.16
C ALA A 88 -20.89 -10.95 -36.28
N GLU A 89 -19.94 -11.68 -36.89
CA GLU A 89 -18.95 -12.51 -36.18
C GLU A 89 -17.95 -11.63 -35.38
N GLY A 90 -17.49 -10.52 -35.95
CA GLY A 90 -16.61 -9.58 -35.27
C GLY A 90 -17.28 -8.88 -34.09
N LEU A 91 -18.57 -8.53 -34.21
CA LEU A 91 -19.38 -8.04 -33.08
C LEU A 91 -19.53 -9.08 -31.97
N ARG A 92 -19.68 -10.38 -32.31
CA ARG A 92 -19.70 -11.46 -31.30
C ARG A 92 -18.35 -11.63 -30.62
N MET A 93 -17.25 -11.47 -31.33
CA MET A 93 -15.90 -11.48 -30.74
C MET A 93 -15.69 -10.30 -29.80
N LEU A 94 -16.07 -9.08 -30.20
CA LEU A 94 -16.04 -7.90 -29.34
C LEU A 94 -16.93 -8.06 -28.10
N ALA A 95 -18.14 -8.61 -28.24
CA ALA A 95 -19.04 -8.89 -27.12
C ALA A 95 -18.55 -10.02 -26.17
N ARG A 96 -17.67 -10.90 -26.66
CA ARG A 96 -16.97 -11.88 -25.83
C ARG A 96 -15.94 -11.19 -24.93
N ASP A 97 -15.27 -10.17 -25.45
CA ASP A 97 -14.30 -9.37 -24.70
C ASP A 97 -14.97 -8.51 -23.62
N THR A 98 -16.14 -7.92 -23.89
CA THR A 98 -16.89 -7.17 -22.87
C THR A 98 -17.30 -8.03 -21.68
N ASN A 99 -17.52 -9.33 -21.90
CA ASN A 99 -17.91 -10.29 -20.85
C ASN A 99 -16.73 -11.00 -20.17
N LYS A 100 -15.49 -10.84 -20.66
CA LYS A 100 -14.29 -11.47 -20.05
C LYS A 100 -14.14 -11.07 -18.58
N ASP A 101 -14.39 -9.81 -18.23
CA ASP A 101 -14.33 -9.31 -16.85
C ASP A 101 -15.38 -9.96 -15.93
N VAL A 102 -16.60 -10.18 -16.44
CA VAL A 102 -17.68 -10.82 -15.67
C VAL A 102 -17.41 -12.32 -15.49
N ALA A 103 -16.90 -12.99 -16.53
CA ALA A 103 -16.53 -14.41 -16.48
C ALA A 103 -15.33 -14.66 -15.54
N GLN A 104 -14.31 -13.81 -15.59
CA GLN A 104 -13.14 -13.86 -14.70
C GLN A 104 -13.52 -13.73 -13.22
N ARG A 105 -14.49 -12.86 -12.90
CA ARG A 105 -15.05 -12.70 -11.54
C ARG A 105 -15.82 -13.95 -11.06
N ARG A 106 -16.52 -14.66 -11.95
CA ARG A 106 -17.29 -15.87 -11.59
C ARG A 106 -16.42 -17.09 -11.33
N HIS A 107 -15.25 -17.19 -11.97
CA HIS A 107 -14.38 -18.36 -11.87
C HIS A 107 -13.28 -18.25 -10.80
N GLY A 108 -13.28 -17.20 -9.98
CA GLY A 108 -12.19 -16.91 -9.03
C GLY A 108 -10.83 -16.63 -9.72
N LYS A 109 -10.83 -16.51 -11.04
CA LYS A 109 -9.68 -16.16 -11.88
C LYS A 109 -9.72 -14.66 -12.14
N GLY A 110 -9.44 -13.87 -11.10
CA GLY A 110 -9.37 -12.42 -11.18
C GLY A 110 -8.35 -11.87 -10.18
N ALA A 111 -7.98 -10.60 -10.36
CA ALA A 111 -7.12 -9.92 -9.41
C ALA A 111 -7.73 -9.96 -8.00
N LYS A 112 -6.92 -10.33 -7.00
CA LYS A 112 -7.37 -10.41 -5.61
C LYS A 112 -7.61 -8.99 -5.07
N GLN A 113 -8.38 -8.87 -4.00
CA GLN A 113 -8.67 -7.56 -3.38
C GLN A 113 -7.42 -6.73 -3.09
N GLY A 114 -6.30 -7.36 -2.70
CA GLY A 114 -5.03 -6.67 -2.44
C GLY A 114 -4.18 -6.32 -3.67
N ASP A 115 -4.62 -6.70 -4.87
CA ASP A 115 -3.95 -6.33 -6.12
C ASP A 115 -4.41 -4.96 -6.65
N TYR A 116 -5.47 -4.38 -6.07
CA TYR A 116 -5.96 -3.06 -6.41
C TYR A 116 -5.25 -1.98 -5.60
N VAL A 117 -5.12 -0.80 -6.21
CA VAL A 117 -4.65 0.40 -5.49
C VAL A 117 -5.70 0.75 -4.43
N PRO A 118 -5.31 0.91 -3.16
CA PRO A 118 -6.27 1.26 -2.11
C PRO A 118 -6.72 2.71 -2.28
N GLU A 119 -8.04 2.92 -2.26
CA GLU A 119 -8.67 4.25 -2.26
C GLU A 119 -9.35 4.48 -0.91
N GLN A 120 -9.34 5.73 -0.45
CA GLN A 120 -10.01 6.12 0.79
C GLN A 120 -11.47 6.47 0.51
N ASN A 121 -12.40 5.75 1.14
CA ASN A 121 -13.79 6.16 1.19
C ASN A 121 -13.95 7.49 1.95
N PRO A 122 -15.08 8.21 1.79
CA PRO A 122 -15.35 9.45 2.54
C PRO A 122 -15.34 9.26 4.06
N VAL A 123 -15.49 8.02 4.55
CA VAL A 123 -15.43 7.63 5.96
C VAL A 123 -13.98 7.32 6.42
N GLY A 124 -12.99 7.41 5.53
CA GLY A 124 -11.58 7.09 5.80
C GLY A 124 -11.29 5.59 5.88
N ILE A 125 -12.17 4.76 5.31
CA ILE A 125 -11.97 3.29 5.23
C ILE A 125 -11.29 2.98 3.90
N GLU A 126 -10.22 2.19 3.95
CA GLU A 126 -9.54 1.68 2.76
C GLU A 126 -10.43 0.68 2.02
N VAL A 127 -10.73 0.98 0.76
CA VAL A 127 -11.49 0.11 -0.15
C VAL A 127 -10.67 -0.12 -1.41
N PRO A 128 -10.71 -1.34 -2.01
CA PRO A 128 -10.06 -1.57 -3.28
C PRO A 128 -10.56 -0.58 -4.32
N GLY A 129 -9.64 0.22 -4.88
CA GLY A 129 -9.93 1.12 -5.99
C GLY A 129 -10.17 0.37 -7.30
N LYS A 130 -10.27 1.12 -8.39
CA LYS A 130 -10.58 0.55 -9.72
C LYS A 130 -9.34 0.10 -10.49
N ARG A 131 -8.17 0.69 -10.20
CA ARG A 131 -6.90 0.43 -10.91
C ARG A 131 -6.11 -0.68 -10.21
N LEU A 132 -5.45 -1.53 -11.01
CA LEU A 132 -4.55 -2.54 -10.49
C LEU A 132 -3.19 -1.91 -10.16
N LEU A 133 -2.64 -2.34 -9.03
CA LEU A 133 -1.34 -1.92 -8.53
C LEU A 133 -0.20 -2.30 -9.49
N ARG A 134 -0.38 -3.39 -10.26
CA ARG A 134 0.57 -3.82 -11.28
C ARG A 134 0.64 -2.83 -12.45
N ASP A 135 -0.51 -2.28 -12.85
CA ASP A 135 -0.61 -1.42 -14.04
C ASP A 135 -0.03 -0.05 -13.67
N VAL A 136 -0.38 0.48 -12.49
CA VAL A 136 0.20 1.72 -11.93
C VAL A 136 1.72 1.60 -11.73
N ALA A 137 2.19 0.48 -11.17
CA ALA A 137 3.63 0.27 -11.02
C ALA A 137 4.36 0.18 -12.38
N ALA A 138 3.73 -0.37 -13.41
CA ALA A 138 4.30 -0.43 -14.76
C ALA A 138 4.34 0.96 -15.41
N GLU A 139 3.27 1.75 -15.28
CA GLU A 139 3.19 3.14 -15.77
C GLU A 139 4.28 4.02 -15.16
N HIS A 140 4.51 3.90 -13.85
CA HIS A 140 5.55 4.67 -13.16
C HIS A 140 6.95 4.06 -13.28
N GLY A 141 7.09 2.82 -13.76
CA GLY A 141 8.38 2.12 -13.75
C GLY A 141 8.89 1.83 -12.33
N THR A 142 7.99 1.59 -11.38
CA THR A 142 8.27 1.38 -9.95
C THR A 142 7.82 -0.02 -9.49
N THR A 143 7.79 -0.26 -8.18
CA THR A 143 7.33 -1.53 -7.61
C THR A 143 5.96 -1.39 -6.95
N LYS A 144 5.15 -2.46 -7.04
CA LYS A 144 3.82 -2.53 -6.40
C LYS A 144 3.83 -2.11 -4.94
N LEU A 145 4.84 -2.54 -4.18
CA LEU A 145 4.95 -2.26 -2.75
C LEU A 145 5.15 -0.76 -2.45
N ILE A 146 5.90 -0.05 -3.31
CA ILE A 146 6.10 1.39 -3.15
C ILE A 146 4.82 2.15 -3.48
N GLU A 147 4.14 1.79 -4.57
CA GLU A 147 2.88 2.44 -4.94
C GLU A 147 1.80 2.20 -3.89
N ARG A 148 1.72 0.99 -3.35
CA ARG A 148 0.83 0.67 -2.24
C ARG A 148 1.17 1.48 -1.00
N TRP A 149 2.45 1.57 -0.66
CA TRP A 149 2.90 2.35 0.48
C TRP A 149 2.51 3.82 0.34
N LYS A 150 2.70 4.43 -0.84
CA LYS A 150 2.31 5.82 -1.09
C LYS A 150 0.80 6.05 -0.97
N ALA A 151 0.00 5.07 -1.37
CA ALA A 151 -1.45 5.16 -1.29
C ALA A 151 -1.99 4.98 0.15
N GLU A 152 -1.41 4.06 0.93
CA GLU A 152 -1.88 3.74 2.29
C GLU A 152 -1.23 4.63 3.36
N MET A 153 0.09 4.88 3.30
CA MET A 153 0.85 5.43 4.42
C MET A 153 1.07 6.95 4.30
N PRO A 154 0.47 7.78 5.19
CA PRO A 154 0.63 9.23 5.15
C PRO A 154 2.06 9.66 5.53
N THR A 155 2.53 10.77 4.98
CA THR A 155 3.86 11.32 5.30
C THR A 155 3.91 11.97 6.69
N GLU A 156 5.10 12.19 7.26
CA GLU A 156 5.19 12.88 8.57
C GLU A 156 4.53 14.26 8.56
N GLY A 157 4.53 14.97 7.43
CA GLY A 157 3.90 16.27 7.30
C GLY A 157 2.37 16.21 7.38
N GLU A 158 1.77 15.23 6.72
CA GLU A 158 0.32 15.00 6.66
C GLU A 158 -0.26 14.46 7.97
N MET A 159 0.54 13.71 8.74
CA MET A 159 0.08 13.10 9.98
C MET A 159 -0.32 14.12 11.05
N LEU A 160 -1.48 13.88 11.68
CA LEU A 160 -1.90 14.60 12.87
C LEU A 160 -0.94 14.36 14.04
N ALA A 161 -0.75 15.38 14.90
CA ALA A 161 0.08 15.24 16.09
C ALA A 161 -0.41 14.13 17.04
N LYS A 162 -1.72 13.85 17.06
CA LYS A 162 -2.33 12.75 17.82
C LYS A 162 -1.80 11.40 17.35
N ASP A 163 -1.83 11.13 16.04
CA ASP A 163 -1.45 9.84 15.47
C ASP A 163 0.06 9.63 15.40
N LYS A 164 0.86 10.71 15.40
CA LYS A 164 2.32 10.63 15.59
C LYS A 164 2.71 10.03 16.94
N TYR A 165 1.98 10.32 18.00
CA TYR A 165 2.43 9.98 19.36
C TYR A 165 1.56 8.95 20.05
N THR A 166 0.41 8.62 19.48
CA THR A 166 -0.54 7.68 20.03
C THR A 166 -1.06 6.73 18.96
N MET A 167 -1.34 5.50 19.37
CA MET A 167 -1.95 4.46 18.56
C MET A 167 -3.28 4.06 19.18
N PHE A 168 -4.15 3.44 18.38
CA PHE A 168 -5.36 2.81 18.86
C PHE A 168 -5.07 1.61 19.78
N ASP A 169 -5.76 1.52 20.91
CA ASP A 169 -5.78 0.33 21.77
C ASP A 169 -7.21 0.10 22.29
N LYS A 170 -7.84 -0.99 21.84
CA LYS A 170 -9.23 -1.32 22.17
C LYS A 170 -9.49 -1.53 23.66
N LYS A 171 -8.46 -1.82 24.45
CA LYS A 171 -8.59 -2.17 25.88
C LYS A 171 -8.44 -0.96 26.82
N VAL A 172 -8.01 0.19 26.28
CA VAL A 172 -7.72 1.38 27.08
C VAL A 172 -8.89 2.36 26.99
N ARG A 173 -9.27 2.98 28.11
CA ARG A 173 -10.28 4.04 28.13
C ARG A 173 -9.87 5.18 27.20
N GLY A 174 -10.77 5.58 26.31
CA GLY A 174 -10.49 6.60 25.29
C GLY A 174 -9.72 6.06 24.07
N TYR A 175 -9.56 4.74 23.95
CA TYR A 175 -9.07 4.04 22.76
C TYR A 175 -7.71 4.51 22.23
N ARG A 176 -6.86 5.04 23.11
CA ARG A 176 -5.56 5.60 22.77
C ARG A 176 -4.47 5.21 23.75
N LYS A 177 -3.31 4.88 23.20
CA LYS A 177 -2.11 4.50 23.95
C LYS A 177 -0.89 5.15 23.32
N GLY A 178 0.09 5.54 24.15
CA GLY A 178 1.34 6.10 23.64
C GLY A 178 2.09 5.10 22.74
N VAL A 179 2.53 5.55 21.57
CA VAL A 179 3.22 4.70 20.58
C VAL A 179 4.51 4.07 21.14
N HIS A 180 5.15 4.71 22.13
CA HIS A 180 6.34 4.18 22.80
C HIS A 180 6.09 2.93 23.65
N LYS A 181 4.82 2.55 23.85
CA LYS A 181 4.43 1.29 24.49
C LYS A 181 4.28 0.14 23.49
N LEU A 182 4.39 0.39 22.18
CA LEU A 182 4.40 -0.65 21.15
C LEU A 182 5.73 -1.42 21.20
N PRO A 183 5.72 -2.76 21.19
CA PRO A 183 6.95 -3.54 21.08
C PRO A 183 7.74 -3.13 19.83
N LYS A 184 9.02 -2.79 20.03
CA LYS A 184 9.94 -2.37 18.96
C LYS A 184 9.43 -1.16 18.14
N TRP A 185 8.68 -0.24 18.75
CA TRP A 185 8.13 0.97 18.12
C TRP A 185 9.15 1.87 17.39
N THR A 186 10.45 1.73 17.68
CA THR A 186 11.50 2.47 16.98
C THR A 186 11.82 1.90 15.59
N ARG A 187 11.41 0.67 15.31
CA ARG A 187 11.64 -0.07 14.06
C ARG A 187 10.35 -0.34 13.28
N VAL A 188 9.23 -0.49 13.98
CA VAL A 188 7.92 -0.70 13.38
C VAL A 188 7.32 0.64 12.92
N SER A 189 6.81 0.68 11.69
CA SER A 189 6.10 1.83 11.13
C SER A 189 4.60 1.75 11.41
N GLN A 190 4.16 2.38 12.51
CA GLN A 190 2.74 2.59 12.80
C GLN A 190 2.35 4.02 12.42
N ARG A 191 1.44 4.18 11.45
CA ARG A 191 0.95 5.50 11.00
C ARG A 191 -0.56 5.62 10.96
N LEU A 192 -1.24 4.53 10.62
CA LEU A 192 -2.68 4.46 10.50
C LEU A 192 -3.35 4.01 11.81
N ASN A 193 -4.49 4.59 12.11
CA ASN A 193 -5.38 4.18 13.19
C ASN A 193 -6.79 3.97 12.61
N PRO A 194 -7.64 3.11 13.21
CA PRO A 194 -8.99 2.90 12.72
C PRO A 194 -9.79 4.21 12.72
N PRO A 195 -10.59 4.49 11.67
CA PRO A 195 -11.37 5.71 11.59
C PRO A 195 -12.41 5.78 12.71
N GLY A 196 -12.65 6.99 13.22
CA GLY A 196 -13.62 7.24 14.30
C GLY A 196 -13.11 7.05 15.73
N PHE A 197 -11.86 6.61 15.91
CA PHE A 197 -11.22 6.47 17.23
C PHE A 197 -10.09 7.49 17.41
#